data_AF-A0A4Q2X0D0-F1
#
_entry.id   AF-A0A4Q2X0D0-F1
#
_cell.length_a   1.000
_cell.length_b   1.000
_cell.length_c   1.000
_cell.angle_alpha   90.00
_cell.angle_beta   90.00
_cell.angle_gamma   90.00
#
_symmetry.space_group_name_H-M   'P 1'
#
loop_
_entity.id
_entity.type
_entity.pdbx_description
1 polymer ?
#
loop_
_entity_poly.entity_id
_entity_poly.type
_entity_poly.pdbx_seq_one_letter_code
_entity_poly.pdbx_strand_id
1 'polypeptide(L)' 'MPNKWTGKGNPYTRAEVIARLNDTLDKGQAIIAAGAGAGISAKFIEKGGADLIIIYNSGRFRM' A
#
# COMPACT_ATOMS: atom_id res chain seq x y z
N MET A 1 7.79 -5.23 -13.99
CA MET A 1 7.63 -4.55 -15.29
C MET A 1 7.33 -3.08 -15.04
N PRO A 2 7.91 -2.15 -15.81
CA PRO A 2 7.62 -0.72 -15.73
C PRO A 2 6.11 -0.48 -15.87
N ASN A 3 5.52 0.35 -15.01
CA ASN A 3 4.14 0.76 -15.20
C ASN A 3 4.07 1.61 -16.50
N LYS A 4 3.09 1.31 -17.37
CA LYS A 4 2.93 1.93 -18.70
C LYS A 4 2.61 3.43 -18.69
N TRP A 5 2.20 3.98 -17.55
CA TRP A 5 1.78 5.37 -17.32
C TRP A 5 2.87 6.23 -16.67
N THR A 6 3.75 5.64 -15.86
CA THR A 6 4.80 6.36 -15.13
C THR A 6 6.20 5.99 -15.61
N GLY A 7 6.36 4.95 -16.42
CA GLY A 7 7.66 4.41 -16.85
C GLY A 7 8.49 3.79 -15.72
N LYS A 8 7.99 3.83 -14.47
CA LYS A 8 8.63 3.26 -13.29
C LYS A 8 7.89 1.98 -12.90
N GLY A 9 8.61 0.88 -12.72
CA GLY A 9 8.01 -0.37 -12.25
C GLY A 9 7.57 -0.27 -10.80
N ASN A 10 6.78 -1.25 -10.33
CA ASN A 10 6.69 -1.46 -8.89
C ASN A 10 8.12 -1.62 -8.37
N PRO A 11 8.60 -0.75 -7.46
CA PRO A 11 9.99 -0.81 -6.98
C PRO A 11 10.28 -2.09 -6.19
N TYR A 12 9.25 -2.86 -5.85
CA TYR A 12 9.36 -4.09 -5.07
C TYR A 12 8.82 -5.30 -5.84
N THR A 13 9.54 -6.40 -5.74
CA THR A 13 9.09 -7.74 -6.11
C THR A 13 8.09 -8.28 -5.08
N ARG A 14 7.31 -9.29 -5.47
CA ARG A 14 6.42 -10.01 -4.53
C ARG A 14 7.18 -10.52 -3.30
N ALA A 15 8.38 -11.06 -3.52
CA ALA A 15 9.19 -11.64 -2.44
C ALA A 15 9.60 -10.57 -1.42
N GLU A 16 10.05 -9.39 -1.88
CA GLU A 16 10.41 -8.28 -0.99
C GLU A 16 9.21 -7.75 -0.20
N VAL A 17 8.02 -7.67 -0.82
CA VAL A 17 6.80 -7.27 -0.11
C VAL A 17 6.44 -8.28 0.98
N ILE A 18 6.45 -9.58 0.67
CA ILE A 18 6.14 -10.62 1.65
C ILE A 18 7.16 -10.63 2.80
N ALA A 19 8.44 -10.49 2.48
CA ALA A 19 9.50 -10.44 3.49
C ALA A 19 9.27 -9.29 4.49
N ARG A 20 8.86 -8.11 4.01
CA ARG A 20 8.54 -6.96 4.88
C ARG A 20 7.31 -7.20 5.75
N LEU A 21 6.25 -7.79 5.20
CA LEU A 21 5.04 -8.10 5.97
C LEU A 21 5.32 -9.13 7.07
N ASN A 22 6.12 -10.16 6.77
CA ASN A 22 6.57 -11.12 7.77
C ASN A 22 7.45 -10.47 8.84
N ASP A 23 8.37 -9.57 8.48
CA ASP A 23 9.18 -8.81 9.43
C ASP A 23 8.32 -7.96 10.40
N THR A 24 7.22 -7.35 9.93
CA THR A 24 6.24 -6.68 10.79
C THR A 24 5.63 -7.65 11.81
N LEU A 25 5.26 -8.86 11.38
CA LEU A 25 4.69 -9.89 12.26
C LEU A 25 5.72 -10.46 13.24
N ASP A 26 6.96 -10.69 12.81
CA ASP A 26 8.06 -11.20 13.64
C ASP A 26 8.41 -10.22 14.77
N LYS A 27 8.18 -8.91 14.55
CA LYS A 27 8.27 -7.87 15.57
C LYS A 27 7.07 -7.81 16.52
N GLY A 28 6.08 -8.70 16.36
CA GLY A 28 4.84 -8.70 17.14
C GLY A 28 3.92 -7.52 16.83
N GLN A 29 4.08 -6.88 15.67
CA GLN A 29 3.26 -5.73 15.26
C GLN A 29 2.12 -6.19 14.33
N ALA A 30 1.00 -5.47 14.38
CA ALA A 30 -0.10 -5.72 13.46
C ALA A 30 0.23 -5.14 12.07
N ILE A 31 -0.14 -5.87 11.02
CA ILE A 31 -0.13 -5.35 9.64
C ILE A 31 -1.37 -4.46 9.46
N ILE A 32 -1.13 -3.19 9.11
CA ILE A 32 -2.18 -2.20 8.89
C ILE A 32 -2.41 -2.01 7.39
N ALA A 33 -3.60 -2.39 6.94
CA ALA A 33 -4.08 -2.13 5.59
C ALA A 33 -5.19 -1.07 5.60
N ALA A 34 -5.07 -0.05 4.76
CA ALA A 34 -6.02 1.05 4.71
C ALA A 34 -6.57 1.28 3.29
N GLY A 35 -7.87 1.58 3.22
CA GLY A 35 -8.55 1.89 1.97
C GLY A 35 -8.33 3.34 1.55
N ALA A 36 -7.91 3.58 0.30
CA ALA A 36 -7.81 4.93 -0.26
C ALA A 36 -8.87 5.16 -1.35
N GLY A 37 -9.74 6.16 -1.13
CA GLY A 37 -10.75 6.58 -2.11
C GLY A 37 -10.28 7.67 -3.08
N ALA A 38 -9.31 8.48 -2.65
CA ALA A 38 -8.70 9.55 -3.43
C ALA A 38 -7.18 9.60 -3.20
N GLY A 39 -6.46 10.30 -4.07
CA GLY A 39 -5.01 10.46 -3.95
C GLY A 39 -4.57 11.16 -2.65
N ILE A 40 -5.39 12.08 -2.14
CA ILE A 40 -5.12 12.74 -0.85
C ILE A 40 -5.18 11.74 0.31
N SER A 41 -6.14 10.81 0.31
CA SER A 41 -6.22 9.73 1.31
C SER A 41 -4.97 8.86 1.24
N ALA A 42 -4.57 8.43 0.04
CA ALA A 42 -3.37 7.59 -0.13
C ALA A 42 -2.10 8.27 0.41
N LYS A 43 -1.92 9.58 0.15
CA LYS A 43 -0.77 10.36 0.62
C LYS A 43 -0.69 10.41 2.14
N PHE A 44 -1.82 10.57 2.83
CA PHE A 44 -1.84 10.62 4.30
C PHE A 44 -1.80 9.23 4.94
N ILE A 45 -2.33 8.20 4.27
CA ILE A 45 -2.19 6.81 4.70
C ILE A 45 -0.72 6.39 4.69
N GLU A 46 0.03 6.69 3.61
CA GLU A 46 1.47 6.44 3.54
C GLU A 46 2.23 7.17 4.65
N LYS A 47 1.95 8.47 4.85
CA LYS A 47 2.55 9.25 5.95
C LYS A 47 2.19 8.73 7.34
N GLY A 48 1.02 8.10 7.48
CA GLY A 48 0.57 7.47 8.72
C GLY A 48 1.23 6.12 9.01
N GLY A 49 2.01 5.58 8.07
CA GLY A 49 2.77 4.35 8.26
C GLY A 49 1.96 3.07 8.07
N ALA A 50 0.88 3.09 7.28
CA ALA A 50 0.19 1.85 6.91
C ALA A 50 1.09 0.97 6.03
N ASP A 51 1.07 -0.34 6.26
CA ASP A 51 1.83 -1.33 5.49
C ASP A 51 1.28 -1.50 4.07
N LEU A 52 -0.04 -1.36 3.90
CA LEU A 52 -0.74 -1.58 2.63
C LEU A 52 -1.80 -0.51 2.35
N ILE A 53 -1.88 -0.09 1.09
CA ILE A 53 -2.97 0.74 0.56
C ILE A 53 -3.83 -0.11 -0.38
N ILE A 54 -5.13 -0.15 -0.14
CA ILE A 54 -6.11 -0.84 -0.97
C ILE A 54 -7.01 0.18 -1.66
N ILE A 55 -7.15 0.06 -2.98
CA ILE A 55 -8.05 0.89 -3.77
C ILE A 55 -9.15 0.03 -4.40
N TYR A 56 -10.39 0.51 -4.33
CA TYR A 56 -11.56 -0.15 -4.93
C TYR A 56 -12.70 0.85 -5.11
N ASN A 57 -13.72 0.46 -5.87
CA ASN A 57 -14.86 1.32 -6.24
C ASN A 57 -15.54 1.97 -5.02
N SER A 58 -15.83 1.22 -3.95
CA SER A 58 -16.46 1.78 -2.76
C SER A 58 -15.55 2.74 -1.99
N GLY A 59 -14.23 2.71 -2.21
CA GLY A 59 -13.35 3.77 -1.73
C GLY A 59 -13.64 5.08 -2.44
N ARG A 60 -13.72 5.05 -3.78
CA ARG A 60 -14.07 6.22 -4.60
C ARG A 60 -15.47 6.76 -4.27
N PHE A 61 -16.45 5.91 -3.96
CA PHE A 61 -17.81 6.36 -3.64
C PHE A 61 -17.98 6.90 -2.22
N ARG A 62 -17.01 6.68 -1.32
CA ARG A 62 -17.02 7.18 0.05
C ARG A 62 -16.34 8.54 0.23
N MET A 63 -15.75 9.08 -0.85
CA MET A 63 -15.00 10.34 -0.88
C MET A 63 -15.62 11.27 -1.91
#